data_AF-A0AAX3WVR5-F1
#
_entry.id   AF-A0AAX3WVR5-F1
#
_cell.length_a   1.000
_cell.length_b   1.000
_cell.length_c   1.000
_cell.angle_alpha   90.00
_cell.angle_beta   90.00
_cell.angle_gamma   90.00
#
_symmetry.space_group_name_H-M   'P 1'
#
loop_
_entity.id
_entity.type
_entity.pdbx_description
1 polymer ?
#
loop_
_entity_poly.entity_id
_entity_poly.type
_entity_poly.pdbx_seq_one_letter_code
_entity_poly.pdbx_strand_id
1 'polypeptide(L)'
;MEVFIGRQPIFNLQERVVAYELLYRSKNGNSFPMVDSDAATIDVLVNSFLSIGIEEVTKGKPCFVNFTENLLMGSINEYLNPSEVVIEILEDVPLTPQLVERVIELKSYGFKIALDDFILDEHVQVYDELFAHIDYIKVDFLSSPLLKRMEIENKVKENFPHIQLLAEKVETRNQFEVAKHSGYKLFQGYFFEQPQIIKATDIPANTLQYFYIITLLKEEEPNIQLLADNIERDLSLTYKLLQMIDNASRRSKSKVRSIKQAIVLLGISNLRKWIYLLAMREIDINTDSDLFKEVMRTSLFRAKVCEKLAKHSNKHNFSEYFLVGMFSLIDTLLQRPINVILQQLPFSEDITDTIFGHQTEMTPYLEFSIALGKLDWPSLEELAPQVNIDLTTIDLLYHEAMEWAEKSF
;
A
#
# COMPACT_ATOMS: atom_id res chain seq x y z
N MET A 1 3.23 11.34 -14.68
CA MET A 1 1.81 10.92 -14.82
C MET A 1 0.96 11.95 -14.09
N GLU A 2 -0.24 12.29 -14.54
CA GLU A 2 -1.11 13.21 -13.77
C GLU A 2 -1.82 12.41 -12.68
N VAL A 3 -1.79 12.89 -11.44
CA VAL A 3 -2.50 12.30 -10.30
C VAL A 3 -3.56 13.26 -9.79
N PHE A 4 -4.65 12.70 -9.30
CA PHE A 4 -5.82 13.45 -8.84
C PHE A 4 -6.27 12.93 -7.48
N ILE A 5 -6.61 13.86 -6.60
CA ILE A 5 -7.20 13.56 -5.30
C ILE A 5 -8.39 14.49 -5.11
N GLY A 6 -9.55 13.92 -4.83
CA GLY A 6 -10.66 14.69 -4.30
C GLY A 6 -10.42 14.93 -2.81
N ARG A 7 -10.68 16.14 -2.34
CA ARG A 7 -10.83 16.39 -0.91
C ARG A 7 -12.14 17.08 -0.62
N GLN A 8 -12.77 16.75 0.50
CA GLN A 8 -13.93 17.47 0.99
C GLN A 8 -13.70 17.94 2.43
N PRO A 9 -13.86 19.24 2.72
CA PRO A 9 -13.67 19.74 4.08
C PRO A 9 -14.80 19.30 5.02
N ILE A 10 -14.42 18.92 6.23
CA ILE A 10 -15.32 18.65 7.36
C ILE A 10 -15.29 19.85 8.30
N PHE A 11 -16.47 20.40 8.61
CA PHE A 11 -16.65 21.60 9.42
C PHE A 11 -17.15 21.25 10.83
N ASN A 12 -16.82 22.11 11.79
CA ASN A 12 -17.39 22.06 13.13
C ASN A 12 -18.58 23.03 13.31
N LEU A 13 -19.12 23.10 14.53
CA LEU A 13 -20.20 23.99 14.94
C LEU A 13 -19.96 25.50 14.69
N GLN A 14 -18.70 25.92 14.55
CA GLN A 14 -18.30 27.30 14.25
C GLN A 14 -17.98 27.51 12.78
N GLU A 15 -18.36 26.57 11.90
CA GLU A 15 -18.09 26.62 10.46
C GLU A 15 -16.59 26.69 10.15
N ARG A 16 -15.76 26.13 11.03
CA ARG A 16 -14.32 26.01 10.80
C ARG A 16 -14.01 24.61 10.32
N VAL A 17 -13.21 24.53 9.26
CA VAL A 17 -12.69 23.24 8.78
C VAL A 17 -11.81 22.63 9.86
N VAL A 18 -12.08 21.39 10.24
CA VAL A 18 -11.33 20.64 11.27
C VAL A 18 -10.66 19.38 10.74
N ALA A 19 -11.14 18.84 9.62
CA ALA A 19 -10.58 17.69 8.93
C ALA A 19 -10.92 17.75 7.43
N TYR A 20 -10.41 16.80 6.65
CA TYR A 20 -10.76 16.60 5.25
C TYR A 20 -11.06 15.13 4.98
N GLU A 21 -12.11 14.81 4.25
CA GLU A 21 -12.27 13.49 3.64
C GLU A 21 -11.51 13.45 2.32
N LEU A 22 -10.81 12.34 2.07
CA LEU A 22 -10.04 12.13 0.84
C LEU A 22 -10.73 11.11 -0.05
N LEU A 23 -10.91 11.50 -1.30
CA LEU A 23 -11.71 10.79 -2.27
C LEU A 23 -10.86 10.42 -3.49
N TYR A 24 -11.02 9.19 -3.95
CA TYR A 24 -10.41 8.76 -5.20
C TYR A 24 -10.95 9.59 -6.38
N ARG A 25 -10.07 10.05 -7.27
CA ARG A 25 -10.42 10.74 -8.51
C ARG A 25 -9.50 10.30 -9.64
N SER A 26 -10.06 10.20 -10.85
CA SER A 26 -9.30 9.86 -12.05
C SER A 26 -9.55 10.87 -13.17
N LYS A 27 -8.71 10.83 -14.22
CA LYS A 27 -8.73 11.77 -15.36
C LYS A 27 -10.05 11.79 -16.15
N ASN A 28 -10.86 10.75 -16.05
CA ASN A 28 -12.08 10.57 -16.85
C ASN A 28 -13.36 11.14 -16.22
N GLY A 29 -13.25 11.95 -15.15
CA GLY A 29 -14.37 12.74 -14.61
C GLY A 29 -15.00 12.15 -13.35
N ASN A 30 -15.91 12.93 -12.73
CA ASN A 30 -16.54 12.73 -11.42
C ASN A 30 -17.36 11.43 -11.25
N SER A 31 -17.35 10.51 -12.22
CA SER A 31 -17.87 9.17 -12.03
C SER A 31 -16.83 8.34 -11.28
N PHE A 32 -17.19 7.79 -10.11
CA PHE A 32 -16.49 6.65 -9.54
C PHE A 32 -16.42 5.59 -10.65
N PRO A 33 -15.25 5.36 -11.28
CA PRO A 33 -15.16 4.25 -12.20
C PRO A 33 -15.35 2.97 -11.39
N MET A 34 -15.77 1.91 -12.04
CA MET A 34 -15.86 0.56 -11.45
C MET A 34 -14.44 0.04 -11.19
N VAL A 35 -13.70 0.72 -10.31
CA VAL A 35 -12.36 0.42 -9.81
C VAL A 35 -12.54 -0.41 -8.56
N ASP A 36 -11.64 -1.37 -8.35
CA ASP A 36 -11.53 -2.07 -7.08
C ASP A 36 -11.39 -1.06 -5.91
N SER A 37 -12.24 -1.19 -4.90
CA SER A 37 -12.30 -0.27 -3.76
C SER A 37 -11.00 -0.29 -2.95
N ASP A 38 -10.28 -1.43 -2.94
CA ASP A 38 -8.97 -1.56 -2.29
C ASP A 38 -7.94 -0.69 -3.03
N ALA A 39 -7.84 -0.86 -4.35
CA ALA A 39 -6.95 -0.09 -5.21
C ALA A 39 -7.23 1.42 -5.14
N ALA A 40 -8.50 1.82 -5.12
CA ALA A 40 -8.89 3.23 -4.99
C ALA A 40 -8.37 3.85 -3.68
N THR A 41 -8.46 3.10 -2.58
CA THR A 41 -7.96 3.54 -1.27
C THR A 41 -6.43 3.64 -1.25
N ILE A 42 -5.73 2.63 -1.78
CA ILE A 42 -4.27 2.62 -1.89
C ILE A 42 -3.79 3.81 -2.75
N ASP A 43 -4.47 4.10 -3.86
CA ASP A 43 -4.18 5.25 -4.71
C ASP A 43 -4.37 6.58 -3.97
N VAL A 44 -5.45 6.72 -3.20
CA VAL A 44 -5.67 7.92 -2.36
C VAL A 44 -4.53 8.10 -1.37
N LEU A 45 -4.13 7.03 -0.67
CA LEU A 45 -3.03 7.09 0.29
C LEU A 45 -1.70 7.45 -0.39
N VAL A 46 -1.29 6.72 -1.43
CA VAL A 46 -0.01 7.01 -2.11
C VAL A 46 0.01 8.40 -2.71
N ASN A 47 -1.05 8.80 -3.41
CA ASN A 47 -1.08 10.12 -4.02
C ASN A 47 -1.06 11.22 -2.95
N SER A 48 -1.76 11.03 -1.83
CA SER A 48 -1.85 12.04 -0.77
C SER A 48 -0.54 12.19 -0.04
N PHE A 49 0.09 11.08 0.35
CA PHE A 49 1.29 11.12 1.18
C PHE A 49 2.59 11.31 0.39
N LEU A 50 2.67 10.81 -0.84
CA LEU A 50 3.95 10.61 -1.56
C LEU A 50 4.07 11.30 -2.91
N SER A 51 2.94 11.68 -3.54
CA SER A 51 2.98 12.42 -4.80
C SER A 51 2.70 13.90 -4.58
N ILE A 52 1.56 14.21 -3.95
CA ILE A 52 1.13 15.59 -3.67
C ILE A 52 1.74 16.06 -2.34
N GLY A 53 1.66 15.23 -1.30
CA GLY A 53 2.09 15.56 0.06
C GLY A 53 0.89 15.92 0.94
N ILE A 54 0.83 15.27 2.11
CA ILE A 54 -0.39 15.25 2.92
C ILE A 54 -0.76 16.65 3.43
N GLU A 55 0.22 17.51 3.72
CA GLU A 55 -0.06 18.88 4.15
C GLU A 55 -0.71 19.72 3.04
N GLU A 56 -0.29 19.56 1.78
CA GLU A 56 -0.91 20.30 0.68
C GLU A 56 -2.38 19.89 0.51
N VAL A 57 -2.62 18.59 0.67
CA VAL A 57 -3.96 18.00 0.59
C VAL A 57 -4.83 18.41 1.78
N THR A 58 -4.34 18.31 3.02
CA THR A 58 -5.16 18.46 4.24
C THR A 58 -4.94 19.78 4.99
N LYS A 59 -4.03 20.63 4.53
CA LYS A 59 -3.60 21.86 5.23
C LYS A 59 -3.22 21.61 6.69
N GLY A 60 -2.56 20.48 6.95
CA GLY A 60 -2.10 20.05 8.28
C GLY A 60 -3.21 19.56 9.22
N LYS A 61 -4.37 19.19 8.69
CA LYS A 61 -5.49 18.62 9.47
C LYS A 61 -5.60 17.11 9.25
N PRO A 62 -6.27 16.38 10.17
CA PRO A 62 -6.53 14.96 9.96
C PRO A 62 -7.33 14.71 8.68
N CYS A 63 -7.05 13.59 8.02
CA CYS A 63 -7.81 13.12 6.89
C CYS A 63 -8.62 11.87 7.22
N PHE A 64 -9.84 11.85 6.72
CA PHE A 64 -10.75 10.72 6.71
C PHE A 64 -10.53 9.96 5.40
N VAL A 65 -10.35 8.64 5.49
CA VAL A 65 -10.03 7.76 4.37
C VAL A 65 -10.87 6.50 4.47
N ASN A 66 -11.55 6.17 3.37
CA ASN A 66 -12.37 4.97 3.21
C ASN A 66 -11.53 3.69 3.26
N PHE A 67 -12.01 2.69 3.98
CA PHE A 67 -11.40 1.38 4.09
C PHE A 67 -12.46 0.29 3.89
N THR A 68 -12.12 -0.65 3.02
CA THR A 68 -12.87 -1.89 2.79
C THR A 68 -12.57 -2.92 3.88
N GLU A 69 -13.35 -4.01 3.92
CA GLU A 69 -13.08 -5.13 4.83
C GLU A 69 -11.68 -5.71 4.63
N ASN A 70 -11.25 -5.92 3.37
CA ASN A 70 -9.93 -6.44 3.05
C ASN A 70 -8.80 -5.57 3.60
N LEU A 71 -8.88 -4.25 3.40
CA LEU A 71 -7.87 -3.32 3.88
C LEU A 71 -7.88 -3.18 5.41
N LEU A 72 -9.05 -3.27 6.04
CA LEU A 72 -9.16 -3.30 7.50
C LEU A 72 -8.46 -4.53 8.06
N MET A 73 -8.72 -5.71 7.50
CA MET A 73 -8.15 -6.98 7.97
C MET A 73 -6.67 -7.16 7.58
N GLY A 74 -6.20 -6.47 6.55
CA GLY A 74 -4.80 -6.45 6.11
C GLY A 74 -3.89 -5.58 6.99
N SER A 75 -2.62 -5.51 6.63
CA SER A 75 -1.57 -4.80 7.39
C SER A 75 -1.33 -3.35 6.94
N ILE A 76 -2.18 -2.78 6.08
CA ILE A 76 -1.94 -1.44 5.50
C ILE A 76 -1.92 -0.34 6.58
N ASN A 77 -2.65 -0.55 7.68
CA ASN A 77 -2.67 0.34 8.84
C ASN A 77 -1.28 0.52 9.47
N GLU A 78 -0.39 -0.48 9.37
CA GLU A 78 0.97 -0.37 9.90
C GLU A 78 1.78 0.72 9.19
N TYR A 79 1.39 1.10 7.98
CA TYR A 79 2.07 2.04 7.11
C TYR A 79 1.57 3.48 7.28
N LEU A 80 0.58 3.69 8.14
CA LEU A 80 -0.10 4.98 8.32
C LEU A 80 0.19 5.59 9.68
N ASN A 81 0.09 6.92 9.75
CA ASN A 81 0.22 7.67 10.98
C ASN A 81 -1.16 7.87 11.63
N PRO A 82 -1.41 7.31 12.83
CA PRO A 82 -2.71 7.41 13.51
C PRO A 82 -3.14 8.83 13.88
N SER A 83 -2.20 9.77 13.92
CA SER A 83 -2.50 11.19 14.20
C SER A 83 -2.97 11.96 12.96
N GLU A 84 -2.69 11.45 11.77
CA GLU A 84 -3.02 12.07 10.49
C GLU A 84 -4.23 11.41 9.82
N VAL A 85 -4.44 10.11 10.05
CA VAL A 85 -5.49 9.32 9.39
C VAL A 85 -6.59 8.91 10.37
N VAL A 86 -7.84 9.19 9.99
CA VAL A 86 -9.05 8.59 10.53
C VAL A 86 -9.51 7.52 9.55
N ILE A 87 -9.67 6.28 10.03
CA ILE A 87 -10.10 5.15 9.21
C ILE A 87 -11.63 5.18 9.14
N GLU A 88 -12.20 5.22 7.94
CA GLU A 88 -13.64 5.14 7.70
C GLU A 88 -14.01 3.73 7.26
N ILE A 89 -14.83 3.04 8.04
CA ILE A 89 -15.38 1.73 7.68
C ILE A 89 -16.59 1.98 6.79
N LEU A 90 -16.52 1.48 5.55
CA LEU A 90 -17.60 1.60 4.56
C LEU A 90 -18.88 0.90 5.01
N GLU A 91 -20.02 1.36 4.48
CA GLU A 91 -21.37 0.90 4.83
C GLU A 91 -21.65 -0.55 4.41
N ASP A 92 -20.89 -1.07 3.44
CA ASP A 92 -21.01 -2.43 2.92
C ASP A 92 -20.18 -3.47 3.72
N VAL A 93 -19.35 -3.01 4.65
CA VAL A 93 -18.51 -3.89 5.49
C VAL A 93 -19.37 -4.59 6.55
N PRO A 94 -19.39 -5.94 6.58
CA PRO A 94 -20.18 -6.69 7.56
C PRO A 94 -19.71 -6.46 9.00
N LEU A 95 -20.63 -6.04 9.86
CA LEU A 95 -20.35 -5.82 11.29
C LEU A 95 -20.33 -7.15 12.06
N THR A 96 -19.17 -7.81 12.05
CA THR A 96 -18.93 -9.12 12.70
C THR A 96 -18.13 -8.98 14.00
N PRO A 97 -18.13 -9.99 14.89
CA PRO A 97 -17.24 -10.00 16.05
C PRO A 97 -15.75 -9.87 15.69
N GLN A 98 -15.34 -10.45 14.56
CA GLN A 98 -13.98 -10.32 14.05
C GLN A 98 -13.64 -8.87 13.69
N LEU A 99 -14.58 -8.13 13.09
CA LEU A 99 -14.39 -6.71 12.82
C LEU A 99 -14.24 -5.92 14.13
N VAL A 100 -15.01 -6.25 15.17
CA VAL A 100 -14.89 -5.59 16.49
C VAL A 100 -13.49 -5.80 17.08
N GLU A 101 -12.99 -7.04 17.08
CA GLU A 101 -11.61 -7.33 17.52
C GLU A 101 -10.58 -6.52 16.74
N ARG A 102 -10.77 -6.43 15.42
CA ARG A 102 -9.88 -5.66 14.56
C ARG A 102 -9.93 -4.17 14.84
N VAL A 103 -11.12 -3.61 15.08
CA VAL A 103 -11.29 -2.20 15.48
C VAL A 103 -10.59 -1.93 16.81
N ILE A 104 -10.73 -2.82 17.80
CA ILE A 104 -10.02 -2.72 19.08
C ILE A 104 -8.50 -2.66 18.88
N GLU A 105 -7.97 -3.52 18.00
CA GLU A 105 -6.56 -3.55 17.67
C GLU A 105 -6.11 -2.22 17.03
N LEU A 106 -6.84 -1.73 16.03
CA LEU A 106 -6.55 -0.43 15.38
C LEU A 106 -6.59 0.73 16.37
N LYS A 107 -7.55 0.73 17.32
CA LYS A 107 -7.61 1.70 18.41
C LYS A 107 -6.38 1.61 19.31
N SER A 108 -5.85 0.41 19.58
CA SER A 108 -4.63 0.22 20.38
C SER A 108 -3.40 0.83 19.72
N TYR A 109 -3.36 0.89 18.38
CA TYR A 109 -2.34 1.62 17.62
C TYR A 109 -2.54 3.15 17.61
N GLY A 110 -3.65 3.63 18.17
CA GLY A 110 -3.95 5.06 18.34
C GLY A 110 -4.81 5.65 17.22
N PHE A 111 -5.34 4.84 16.31
CA PHE A 111 -6.21 5.33 15.24
C PHE A 111 -7.53 5.86 15.80
N LYS A 112 -8.13 6.77 15.04
CA LYS A 112 -9.54 7.09 15.18
C LYS A 112 -10.32 6.38 14.10
N ILE A 113 -11.53 5.94 14.44
CA ILE A 113 -12.37 5.11 13.58
C ILE A 113 -13.72 5.82 13.38
N ALA A 114 -14.18 5.84 12.14
CA ALA A 114 -15.47 6.34 11.73
C ALA A 114 -16.29 5.22 11.06
N LEU A 115 -17.61 5.26 11.22
CA LEU A 115 -18.55 4.48 10.40
C LEU A 115 -19.12 5.38 9.31
N ASP A 116 -19.01 4.98 8.05
CA ASP A 116 -19.48 5.73 6.88
C ASP A 116 -20.94 5.39 6.55
N ASP A 117 -21.70 6.38 6.02
CA ASP A 117 -23.11 6.28 5.61
C ASP A 117 -23.99 5.35 6.52
N PHE A 118 -23.82 5.46 7.84
CA PHE A 118 -24.28 4.45 8.79
C PHE A 118 -25.79 4.47 9.06
N ILE A 119 -26.40 3.29 9.09
CA ILE A 119 -27.81 3.07 9.46
C ILE A 119 -27.90 1.95 10.51
N LEU A 120 -28.71 2.17 11.55
CA LEU A 120 -28.99 1.12 12.55
C LEU A 120 -29.88 0.00 11.97
N ASP A 121 -29.32 -1.20 11.98
CA ASP A 121 -30.00 -2.47 11.74
C ASP A 121 -30.20 -3.26 13.04
N GLU A 122 -31.45 -3.43 13.47
CA GLU A 122 -31.84 -4.14 14.70
C GLU A 122 -31.35 -5.60 14.77
N HIS A 123 -30.98 -6.22 13.65
CA HIS A 123 -30.48 -7.60 13.61
C HIS A 123 -29.00 -7.72 14.02
N VAL A 124 -28.25 -6.63 14.06
CA VAL A 124 -26.82 -6.63 14.43
C VAL A 124 -26.67 -6.51 15.95
N GLN A 125 -26.08 -7.53 16.57
CA GLN A 125 -25.94 -7.60 18.03
C GLN A 125 -24.65 -6.97 18.56
N VAL A 126 -23.67 -6.71 17.69
CA VAL A 126 -22.33 -6.26 18.09
C VAL A 126 -22.18 -4.74 18.25
N TYR A 127 -23.26 -3.96 18.07
CA TYR A 127 -23.15 -2.49 18.09
C TYR A 127 -22.59 -1.94 19.39
N ASP A 128 -22.99 -2.50 20.53
CA ASP A 128 -22.59 -1.90 21.80
C ASP A 128 -21.10 -2.09 22.08
N GLU A 129 -20.56 -3.25 21.69
CA GLU A 129 -19.12 -3.55 21.72
C GLU A 129 -18.38 -2.69 20.69
N LEU A 130 -18.89 -2.61 19.45
CA LEU A 130 -18.29 -1.80 18.40
C LEU A 130 -18.25 -0.31 18.77
N PHE A 131 -19.38 0.27 19.19
CA PHE A 131 -19.55 1.70 19.48
C PHE A 131 -18.69 2.16 20.65
N ALA A 132 -18.33 1.27 21.58
CA ALA A 132 -17.34 1.58 22.62
C ALA A 132 -15.97 1.98 22.04
N HIS A 133 -15.68 1.59 20.79
CA HIS A 133 -14.41 1.81 20.11
C HIS A 133 -14.50 2.73 18.88
N ILE A 134 -15.69 3.25 18.54
CA ILE A 134 -15.89 4.21 17.45
C ILE A 134 -15.71 5.65 17.97
N ASP A 135 -15.12 6.53 17.14
CA ASP A 135 -14.98 7.96 17.44
C ASP A 135 -16.01 8.81 16.68
N TYR A 136 -16.35 8.41 15.45
CA TYR A 136 -17.26 9.15 14.59
C TYR A 136 -18.31 8.25 13.95
N ILE A 137 -19.52 8.75 13.78
CA ILE A 137 -20.55 8.10 12.96
C ILE A 137 -21.03 9.14 11.96
N LYS A 138 -20.88 8.83 10.68
CA LYS A 138 -21.31 9.65 9.55
C LYS A 138 -22.73 9.23 9.17
N VAL A 139 -23.60 10.22 8.96
CA VAL A 139 -25.01 10.00 8.66
C VAL A 139 -25.43 10.89 7.50
N ASP A 140 -25.88 10.27 6.42
CA ASP A 140 -26.37 10.94 5.22
C ASP A 140 -27.74 11.61 5.44
N PHE A 141 -27.82 12.94 5.32
CA PHE A 141 -29.06 13.70 5.50
C PHE A 141 -30.01 13.68 4.29
N LEU A 142 -29.55 13.25 3.12
CA LEU A 142 -30.36 13.09 1.92
C LEU A 142 -31.00 11.71 1.86
N SER A 143 -30.24 10.66 2.12
CA SER A 143 -30.73 9.28 2.00
C SER A 143 -31.36 8.74 3.28
N SER A 144 -30.92 9.19 4.47
CA SER A 144 -31.40 8.63 5.74
C SER A 144 -32.71 9.28 6.20
N PRO A 145 -33.80 8.49 6.38
CA PRO A 145 -35.06 8.99 6.91
C PRO A 145 -34.90 9.57 8.32
N LEU A 146 -35.71 10.57 8.67
CA LEU A 146 -35.64 11.25 9.97
C LEU A 146 -35.71 10.28 11.16
N LEU A 147 -36.60 9.28 11.11
CA LEU A 147 -36.74 8.29 12.19
C LEU A 147 -35.45 7.49 12.41
N LYS A 148 -34.79 7.07 11.32
CA LYS A 148 -33.52 6.33 11.39
C LYS A 148 -32.38 7.17 11.94
N ARG A 149 -32.33 8.46 11.58
CA ARG A 149 -31.37 9.40 12.16
C ARG A 149 -31.60 9.59 13.67
N MET A 150 -32.86 9.74 14.08
CA MET A 150 -33.22 9.84 15.50
C MET A 150 -32.85 8.60 16.32
N GLU A 151 -32.95 7.40 15.75
CA GLU A 151 -32.50 6.15 16.42
C GLU A 151 -31.00 6.22 16.74
N ILE A 152 -30.17 6.63 15.78
CA ILE A 152 -28.71 6.79 15.95
C ILE A 152 -28.42 7.90 16.97
N GLU A 153 -29.06 9.06 16.81
CA GLU A 153 -28.90 10.22 17.69
C GLU A 153 -29.19 9.88 19.15
N ASN A 154 -30.30 9.20 19.42
CA ASN A 154 -30.68 8.80 20.77
C ASN A 154 -29.71 7.77 21.34
N LYS A 155 -29.35 6.73 20.57
CA LYS A 155 -28.43 5.68 21.02
C LYS A 155 -27.05 6.27 21.39
N VAL A 156 -26.52 7.16 20.56
CA VAL A 156 -25.24 7.84 20.83
C VAL A 156 -25.34 8.77 22.03
N LYS A 157 -26.41 9.57 22.12
CA LYS A 157 -26.60 10.54 23.21
C LYS A 157 -26.76 9.88 24.57
N GLU A 158 -27.47 8.75 24.64
CA GLU A 158 -27.77 8.06 25.90
C GLU A 158 -26.61 7.14 26.34
N ASN A 159 -26.02 6.38 25.41
CA ASN A 159 -25.13 5.28 25.76
C ASN A 159 -23.66 5.51 25.37
N PHE A 160 -23.39 6.33 24.33
CA PHE A 160 -22.03 6.50 23.76
C PHE A 160 -21.67 7.98 23.52
N PRO A 161 -21.70 8.85 24.56
CA PRO A 161 -21.56 10.29 24.40
C PRO A 161 -20.17 10.75 23.91
N HIS A 162 -19.18 9.85 23.88
CA HIS A 162 -17.85 10.09 23.31
C HIS A 162 -17.87 10.16 21.78
N ILE A 163 -18.82 9.48 21.12
CA ILE A 163 -18.95 9.46 19.66
C ILE A 163 -19.37 10.86 19.18
N GLN A 164 -18.69 11.36 18.15
CA GLN A 164 -19.07 12.59 17.47
C GLN A 164 -19.82 12.27 16.19
N LEU A 165 -21.10 12.65 16.16
CA LEU A 165 -21.91 12.53 14.94
C LEU A 165 -21.48 13.57 13.90
N LEU A 166 -21.30 13.09 12.67
CA LEU A 166 -20.98 13.86 11.48
C LEU A 166 -22.16 13.81 10.51
N ALA A 167 -22.75 14.96 10.20
CA ALA A 167 -23.87 15.07 9.27
C ALA A 167 -23.33 15.24 7.84
N GLU A 168 -23.69 14.32 6.96
CA GLU A 168 -23.24 14.30 5.57
C GLU A 168 -24.31 14.72 4.59
N LYS A 169 -23.87 15.09 3.38
CA LYS A 169 -24.72 15.59 2.30
C LYS A 169 -25.66 16.71 2.78
N VAL A 170 -25.13 17.59 3.65
CA VAL A 170 -25.82 18.80 4.09
C VAL A 170 -25.80 19.82 2.95
N GLU A 171 -26.95 20.05 2.31
CA GLU A 171 -27.10 20.90 1.13
C GLU A 171 -27.69 22.28 1.43
N THR A 172 -28.29 22.46 2.62
CA THR A 172 -28.92 23.73 3.02
C THR A 172 -28.55 24.17 4.44
N ARG A 173 -28.61 25.49 4.68
CA ARG A 173 -28.49 26.07 6.03
C ARG A 173 -29.51 25.48 7.01
N ASN A 174 -30.72 25.18 6.53
CA ASN A 174 -31.75 24.60 7.38
C ASN A 174 -31.38 23.18 7.85
N GLN A 175 -30.84 22.33 6.96
CA GLN A 175 -30.34 21.01 7.35
C GLN A 175 -29.20 21.11 8.36
N PHE A 176 -28.28 22.07 8.18
CA PHE A 176 -27.22 22.34 9.15
C PHE A 176 -27.77 22.69 10.54
N GLU A 177 -28.73 23.63 10.61
CA GLU A 177 -29.33 23.99 11.89
C GLU A 177 -30.09 22.80 12.50
N VAL A 178 -30.83 22.03 11.73
CA VAL A 178 -31.51 20.80 12.22
C VAL A 178 -30.49 19.81 12.79
N ALA A 179 -29.43 19.49 12.04
CA ALA A 179 -28.36 18.60 12.48
C ALA A 179 -27.72 19.10 13.79
N LYS A 180 -27.42 20.40 13.87
CA LYS A 180 -26.85 21.02 15.06
C LYS A 180 -27.77 20.90 16.28
N HIS A 181 -29.07 21.10 16.12
CA HIS A 181 -30.04 20.93 17.21
C HIS A 181 -30.20 19.45 17.62
N SER A 182 -30.04 18.53 16.67
CA SER A 182 -29.99 17.07 16.90
C SER A 182 -28.71 16.58 17.58
N GLY A 183 -27.71 17.44 17.79
CA GLY A 183 -26.48 17.12 18.54
C GLY A 183 -25.29 16.71 17.68
N TYR A 184 -25.38 16.86 16.36
CA TYR A 184 -24.23 16.68 15.47
C TYR A 184 -23.17 17.75 15.75
N LYS A 185 -21.90 17.33 15.74
CA LYS A 185 -20.76 18.20 16.05
C LYS A 185 -19.91 18.51 14.82
N LEU A 186 -19.99 17.66 13.80
CA LEU A 186 -19.27 17.74 12.55
C LEU A 186 -20.24 17.75 11.36
N PHE A 187 -19.85 18.39 10.27
CA PHE A 187 -20.73 18.61 9.12
C PHE A 187 -19.95 18.59 7.81
N GLN A 188 -20.55 18.00 6.79
CA GLN A 188 -20.03 17.90 5.44
C GLN A 188 -21.17 17.96 4.43
N GLY A 189 -20.95 18.68 3.31
CA GLY A 189 -21.93 18.78 2.24
C GLY A 189 -21.81 20.07 1.43
N TYR A 190 -22.55 20.12 0.34
CA TYR A 190 -22.45 21.19 -0.66
C TYR A 190 -22.90 22.55 -0.15
N PHE A 191 -23.66 22.60 0.94
CA PHE A 191 -23.96 23.85 1.64
C PHE A 191 -22.69 24.59 2.05
N PHE A 192 -21.66 23.86 2.48
CA PHE A 192 -20.41 24.43 2.94
C PHE A 192 -19.41 24.55 1.80
N GLU A 193 -19.10 23.43 1.15
CA GLU A 193 -18.12 23.37 0.07
C GLU A 193 -18.28 22.04 -0.70
N GLN A 194 -18.16 22.10 -2.02
CA GLN A 194 -18.11 20.90 -2.87
C GLN A 194 -16.72 20.23 -2.81
N PRO A 195 -16.62 18.92 -3.11
CA PRO A 195 -15.33 18.25 -3.26
C PRO A 195 -14.42 19.00 -4.24
N GLN A 196 -13.21 19.30 -3.78
CA GLN A 196 -12.18 19.97 -4.57
C GLN A 196 -11.24 18.93 -5.15
N ILE A 197 -10.93 19.01 -6.45
CA ILE A 197 -9.93 18.16 -7.08
C ILE A 197 -8.56 18.85 -6.98
N ILE A 198 -7.63 18.21 -6.30
CA ILE A 198 -6.21 18.57 -6.32
C ILE A 198 -5.55 17.76 -7.42
N LYS A 199 -4.80 18.45 -8.27
CA LYS A 199 -4.08 17.85 -9.40
C LYS A 199 -2.60 18.09 -9.22
N ALA A 200 -1.80 17.03 -9.36
CA ALA A 200 -0.34 17.14 -9.39
C ALA A 200 0.25 16.30 -10.54
N THR A 201 1.54 16.48 -10.75
CA THR A 201 2.31 15.65 -11.69
C THR A 201 3.20 14.73 -10.87
N ASP A 202 2.94 13.42 -10.96
CA ASP A 202 3.76 12.38 -10.34
C ASP A 202 4.92 11.98 -11.26
N ILE A 203 6.04 11.59 -10.64
CA ILE A 203 7.21 11.07 -11.34
C ILE A 203 6.96 9.59 -11.63
N PRO A 204 7.00 9.14 -12.90
CA PRO A 204 6.75 7.75 -13.26
C PRO A 204 7.57 6.80 -12.39
N ALA A 205 6.93 5.77 -11.84
CA ALA A 205 7.59 4.77 -11.03
C ALA A 205 8.43 3.84 -11.90
N ASN A 206 9.55 3.38 -11.35
CA ASN A 206 10.27 2.23 -11.86
C ASN A 206 9.91 1.02 -10.97
N THR A 207 8.86 0.30 -11.34
CA THR A 207 8.34 -0.84 -10.57
C THR A 207 9.42 -1.87 -10.26
N LEU A 208 10.38 -2.05 -11.18
CA LEU A 208 11.52 -2.95 -10.98
C LEU A 208 12.42 -2.52 -9.83
N GLN A 209 12.62 -1.22 -9.69
CA GLN A 209 13.41 -0.68 -8.60
C GLN A 209 12.71 -0.90 -7.25
N TYR A 210 11.38 -0.84 -7.19
CA TYR A 210 10.64 -1.12 -5.96
C TYR A 210 10.88 -2.56 -5.50
N PHE A 211 10.74 -3.52 -6.42
CA PHE A 211 10.98 -4.92 -6.12
C PHE A 211 12.42 -5.21 -5.73
N TYR A 212 13.40 -4.59 -6.37
CA TYR A 212 14.79 -4.74 -5.98
C TYR A 212 15.06 -4.17 -4.58
N ILE A 213 14.53 -3.00 -4.24
CA ILE A 213 14.65 -2.45 -2.88
C ILE A 213 13.96 -3.35 -1.84
N ILE A 214 12.82 -3.98 -2.18
CA ILE A 214 12.16 -4.97 -1.32
C ILE A 214 13.10 -6.11 -0.96
N THR A 215 13.85 -6.63 -1.94
CA THR A 215 14.75 -7.77 -1.69
C THR A 215 15.88 -7.39 -0.75
N LEU A 216 16.45 -6.20 -0.92
CA LEU A 216 17.45 -5.64 -0.01
C LEU A 216 16.89 -5.43 1.42
N LEU A 217 15.61 -5.06 1.54
CA LEU A 217 14.96 -4.81 2.84
C LEU A 217 14.53 -6.09 3.57
N LYS A 218 14.56 -7.26 2.91
CA LYS A 218 14.23 -8.56 3.52
C LYS A 218 15.39 -9.19 4.29
N GLU A 219 16.61 -8.66 4.16
CA GLU A 219 17.75 -9.07 4.99
C GLU A 219 17.48 -8.74 6.46
N GLU A 220 17.98 -9.58 7.38
CA GLU A 220 17.87 -9.33 8.84
C GLU A 220 18.53 -8.00 9.24
N GLU A 221 19.68 -7.70 8.61
CA GLU A 221 20.37 -6.43 8.73
C GLU A 221 20.62 -5.81 7.35
N PRO A 222 19.67 -5.01 6.82
CA PRO A 222 19.81 -4.41 5.50
C PRO A 222 20.98 -3.44 5.41
N ASN A 223 21.77 -3.55 4.33
CA ASN A 223 22.85 -2.61 4.07
C ASN A 223 22.31 -1.22 3.67
N ILE A 224 22.35 -0.28 4.62
CA ILE A 224 21.87 1.09 4.44
C ILE A 224 22.58 1.83 3.30
N GLN A 225 23.88 1.60 3.11
CA GLN A 225 24.61 2.25 2.02
C GLN A 225 24.13 1.76 0.66
N LEU A 226 23.96 0.45 0.50
CA LEU A 226 23.46 -0.15 -0.74
C LEU A 226 22.03 0.31 -1.05
N LEU A 227 21.16 0.39 -0.03
CA LEU A 227 19.82 0.96 -0.17
C LEU A 227 19.87 2.42 -0.63
N ALA A 228 20.74 3.24 -0.01
CA ALA A 228 20.89 4.64 -0.36
C ALA A 228 21.35 4.81 -1.81
N ASP A 229 22.38 4.08 -2.23
CA ASP A 229 22.94 4.17 -3.59
C ASP A 229 21.90 3.78 -4.65
N ASN A 230 21.05 2.79 -4.35
CA ASN A 230 19.98 2.35 -5.25
C ASN A 230 18.80 3.32 -5.29
N ILE A 231 18.43 3.91 -4.16
CA ILE A 231 17.38 4.93 -4.11
C ILE A 231 17.86 6.20 -4.82
N GLU A 232 19.10 6.65 -4.60
CA GLU A 232 19.69 7.86 -5.21
C GLU A 232 19.71 7.82 -6.74
N ARG A 233 19.81 6.63 -7.33
CA ARG A 233 19.80 6.43 -8.79
C ARG A 233 18.40 6.46 -9.40
N ASP A 234 17.35 6.38 -8.57
CA ASP A 234 15.96 6.44 -9.01
C ASP A 234 15.31 7.75 -8.57
N LEU A 235 14.95 8.58 -9.56
CA LEU A 235 14.40 9.90 -9.31
C LEU A 235 13.04 9.84 -8.58
N SER A 236 12.22 8.83 -8.86
CA SER A 236 10.90 8.67 -8.24
C SER A 236 11.04 8.30 -6.76
N LEU A 237 11.84 7.28 -6.44
CA LEU A 237 12.12 6.86 -5.07
C LEU A 237 12.83 7.94 -4.26
N THR A 238 13.83 8.60 -4.84
CA THR A 238 14.54 9.72 -4.21
C THR A 238 13.56 10.80 -3.79
N TYR A 239 12.69 11.24 -4.72
CA TYR A 239 11.70 12.27 -4.45
C TYR A 239 10.69 11.83 -3.38
N LYS A 240 10.11 10.64 -3.52
CA LYS A 240 9.09 10.10 -2.60
C LYS A 240 9.64 9.92 -1.20
N LEU A 241 10.87 9.42 -1.05
CA LEU A 241 11.55 9.29 0.25
C LEU A 241 11.78 10.65 0.91
N LEU A 242 12.21 11.67 0.14
CA LEU A 242 12.44 13.00 0.67
C LEU A 242 11.14 13.70 1.08
N GLN A 243 10.06 13.60 0.27
CA GLN A 243 8.74 14.11 0.65
C GLN A 243 8.27 13.53 1.99
N MET A 244 8.46 12.23 2.16
CA MET A 244 8.03 11.51 3.35
C MET A 244 8.77 11.95 4.61
N ILE A 245 10.07 12.27 4.50
CA ILE A 245 10.83 12.80 5.63
C ILE A 245 10.44 14.24 5.93
N ASP A 246 10.12 15.05 4.91
CA ASP A 246 9.62 16.41 5.13
C ASP A 246 8.27 16.42 5.87
N ASN A 247 7.48 15.35 5.73
CA ASN A 247 6.26 15.12 6.50
C ASN A 247 6.56 14.65 7.94
N ALA A 248 7.50 13.71 8.14
CA ALA A 248 7.83 13.15 9.45
C ALA A 248 8.72 14.05 10.35
N SER A 249 9.54 14.93 9.75
CA SER A 249 10.67 15.59 10.44
C SER A 249 10.44 17.04 10.87
N ARG A 250 9.22 17.56 10.82
CA ARG A 250 8.93 18.98 11.18
C ARG A 250 9.17 19.34 12.64
N ARG A 251 9.52 18.37 13.49
CA ARG A 251 10.04 18.61 14.85
C ARG A 251 11.56 18.86 14.89
N SER A 252 12.28 18.62 13.79
CA SER A 252 13.73 18.82 13.67
C SER A 252 14.07 19.91 12.64
N LYS A 253 14.85 20.92 13.03
CA LYS A 253 15.35 21.98 12.13
C LYS A 253 16.47 21.52 11.18
N SER A 254 16.77 20.22 11.12
CA SER A 254 17.88 19.68 10.32
C SER A 254 17.44 19.38 8.89
N LYS A 255 17.96 20.14 7.92
CA LYS A 255 17.84 19.79 6.50
C LYS A 255 18.55 18.46 6.24
N VAL A 256 17.87 17.52 5.58
CA VAL A 256 18.47 16.27 5.08
C VAL A 256 19.50 16.60 4.00
N ARG A 257 20.69 16.00 4.08
CA ARG A 257 21.82 16.27 3.17
C ARG A 257 22.17 15.09 2.26
N SER A 258 21.64 13.90 2.52
CA SER A 258 21.82 12.71 1.68
C SER A 258 20.68 11.71 1.86
N ILE A 259 20.51 10.80 0.90
CA ILE A 259 19.50 9.74 0.99
C ILE A 259 19.83 8.76 2.11
N LYS A 260 21.10 8.46 2.31
CA LYS A 260 21.54 7.68 3.48
C LYS A 260 21.08 8.29 4.79
N GLN A 261 21.27 9.59 4.97
CA GLN A 261 20.80 10.29 6.17
C GLN A 261 19.28 10.20 6.29
N ALA A 262 18.58 10.32 5.16
CA ALA A 262 17.14 10.18 5.07
C ALA A 262 16.66 8.80 5.57
N ILE A 263 17.26 7.71 5.06
CA ILE A 263 16.94 6.34 5.47
C ILE A 263 17.20 6.14 6.97
N VAL A 264 18.30 6.68 7.51
CA VAL A 264 18.62 6.58 8.94
C VAL A 264 17.60 7.33 9.80
N LEU A 265 17.18 8.54 9.38
CA LEU A 265 16.16 9.32 10.10
C LEU A 265 14.79 8.66 10.09
N LEU A 266 14.43 8.06 8.95
CA LEU A 266 13.18 7.35 8.77
C LEU A 266 13.15 6.03 9.55
N GLY A 267 14.27 5.31 9.56
CA GLY A 267 14.40 3.96 10.07
C GLY A 267 13.99 2.88 9.05
N ILE A 268 14.65 1.72 9.11
CA ILE A 268 14.45 0.60 8.17
C ILE A 268 13.02 0.04 8.23
N SER A 269 12.43 -0.04 9.42
CA SER A 269 11.04 -0.52 9.56
C SER A 269 10.09 0.37 8.76
N ASN A 270 10.17 1.68 8.92
CA ASN A 270 9.34 2.61 8.15
C ASN A 270 9.68 2.56 6.65
N LEU A 271 10.97 2.53 6.26
CA LEU A 271 11.34 2.40 4.85
C LEU A 271 10.69 1.17 4.19
N ARG A 272 10.70 0.02 4.88
CA ARG A 272 10.08 -1.22 4.41
C ARG A 272 8.58 -1.06 4.19
N LYS A 273 7.88 -0.52 5.19
CA LYS A 273 6.46 -0.20 5.13
C LYS A 273 6.09 0.61 3.88
N TRP A 274 6.90 1.63 3.58
CA TRP A 274 6.66 2.54 2.47
C TRP A 274 6.95 1.95 1.11
N ILE A 275 8.04 1.19 0.97
CA ILE A 275 8.35 0.53 -0.29
C ILE A 275 7.27 -0.51 -0.62
N TYR A 276 6.70 -1.19 0.38
CA TYR A 276 5.58 -2.10 0.17
C TYR A 276 4.31 -1.38 -0.29
N LEU A 277 3.91 -0.27 0.34
CA LEU A 277 2.76 0.50 -0.10
C LEU A 277 2.92 1.01 -1.55
N LEU A 278 4.13 1.46 -1.92
CA LEU A 278 4.45 1.87 -3.29
C LEU A 278 4.39 0.71 -4.27
N ALA A 279 4.87 -0.47 -3.89
CA ALA A 279 4.79 -1.65 -4.72
C ALA A 279 3.34 -2.12 -4.91
N MET A 280 2.51 -2.11 -3.86
CA MET A 280 1.09 -2.46 -3.92
C MET A 280 0.34 -1.62 -4.96
N ARG A 281 0.56 -0.30 -4.96
CA ARG A 281 -0.04 0.60 -5.97
C ARG A 281 0.31 0.17 -7.40
N GLU A 282 1.57 -0.14 -7.66
CA GLU A 282 2.03 -0.48 -9.01
C GLU A 282 1.59 -1.89 -9.46
N ILE A 283 1.34 -2.80 -8.51
CA ILE A 283 0.74 -4.12 -8.74
C ILE A 283 -0.73 -3.98 -9.14
N ASP A 284 -1.50 -3.12 -8.46
CA ASP A 284 -2.92 -2.90 -8.75
C ASP A 284 -3.14 -2.09 -10.03
N ILE A 285 -2.31 -1.09 -10.33
CA ILE A 285 -2.45 -0.28 -11.55
C ILE A 285 -2.21 -1.10 -12.83
N ASN A 286 -1.44 -2.20 -12.76
CA ASN A 286 -1.07 -2.97 -13.94
C ASN A 286 -1.66 -4.39 -14.00
N THR A 287 -2.11 -5.00 -12.90
CA THR A 287 -2.22 -6.47 -12.88
C THR A 287 -3.26 -7.07 -11.95
N ASP A 288 -4.51 -7.03 -12.42
CA ASP A 288 -5.60 -7.87 -11.90
C ASP A 288 -5.67 -9.21 -12.66
N SER A 289 -4.56 -9.95 -12.71
CA SER A 289 -4.55 -11.30 -13.29
C SER A 289 -3.79 -12.27 -12.41
N ASP A 290 -4.38 -13.44 -12.15
CA ASP A 290 -3.71 -14.59 -11.53
C ASP A 290 -2.38 -14.91 -12.20
N LEU A 291 -2.30 -14.62 -13.52
CA LEU A 291 -1.08 -14.70 -14.30
C LEU A 291 0.07 -13.87 -13.72
N PHE A 292 -0.16 -12.61 -13.32
CA PHE A 292 0.92 -11.79 -12.75
C PHE A 292 1.41 -12.32 -11.42
N LYS A 293 0.48 -12.73 -10.53
CA LYS A 293 0.81 -13.32 -9.23
C LYS A 293 1.67 -14.57 -9.42
N GLU A 294 1.28 -15.42 -10.37
CA GLU A 294 1.99 -16.66 -10.67
C GLU A 294 3.37 -16.42 -11.31
N VAL A 295 3.46 -15.46 -12.24
CA VAL A 295 4.73 -15.06 -12.86
C VAL A 295 5.67 -14.45 -11.83
N MET A 296 5.17 -13.63 -10.90
CA MET A 296 5.95 -13.06 -9.80
C MET A 296 6.46 -14.14 -8.84
N ARG A 297 5.60 -15.07 -8.42
CA ARG A 297 6.01 -16.22 -7.59
C ARG A 297 7.09 -17.03 -8.27
N THR A 298 6.93 -17.30 -9.56
CA THR A 298 7.91 -18.02 -10.37
C THR A 298 9.24 -17.27 -10.44
N SER A 299 9.22 -15.95 -10.67
CA SER A 299 10.41 -15.11 -10.65
C SER A 299 11.14 -15.15 -9.30
N LEU A 300 10.42 -15.05 -8.19
CA LEU A 300 10.98 -15.09 -6.84
C LEU A 300 11.56 -16.48 -6.50
N PHE A 301 10.87 -17.55 -6.90
CA PHE A 301 11.36 -18.92 -6.78
C PHE A 301 12.70 -19.07 -7.50
N ARG A 302 12.77 -18.67 -8.77
CA ARG A 302 13.99 -18.74 -9.58
C ARG A 302 15.12 -17.92 -8.95
N ALA A 303 14.83 -16.70 -8.52
CA ALA A 303 15.78 -15.84 -7.83
C ALA A 303 16.41 -16.54 -6.62
N LYS A 304 15.57 -17.19 -5.80
CA LYS A 304 16.03 -17.85 -4.58
C LYS A 304 16.87 -19.09 -4.87
N VAL A 305 16.48 -19.89 -5.86
CA VAL A 305 17.23 -21.06 -6.32
C VAL A 305 18.62 -20.63 -6.83
N CYS A 306 18.67 -19.65 -7.74
CA CYS A 306 19.93 -19.16 -8.28
C CYS A 306 20.87 -18.63 -7.18
N GLU A 307 20.35 -17.85 -6.23
CA GLU A 307 21.12 -17.34 -5.09
C GLU A 307 21.69 -18.46 -4.21
N LYS A 308 20.87 -19.45 -3.86
CA LYS A 308 21.25 -20.58 -2.99
C LYS A 308 22.32 -21.45 -3.65
N LEU A 309 22.15 -21.76 -4.93
CA LEU A 309 23.14 -22.50 -5.70
C LEU A 309 24.47 -21.74 -5.80
N ALA A 310 24.43 -20.43 -6.06
CA ALA A 310 25.62 -19.60 -6.11
C ALA A 310 26.37 -19.57 -4.77
N LYS A 311 25.64 -19.47 -3.64
CA LYS A 311 26.22 -19.55 -2.29
C LYS A 311 26.84 -20.92 -2.02
N HIS A 312 26.14 -22.01 -2.39
CA HIS A 312 26.66 -23.38 -2.23
C HIS A 312 27.95 -23.59 -3.03
N SER A 313 28.02 -23.03 -4.23
CA SER A 313 29.18 -23.05 -5.12
C SER A 313 30.25 -22.00 -4.81
N ASN A 314 30.17 -21.35 -3.62
CA ASN A 314 31.11 -20.35 -3.14
C ASN A 314 31.32 -19.15 -4.08
N LYS A 315 30.30 -18.75 -4.84
CA LYS A 315 30.32 -17.54 -5.66
C LYS A 315 30.22 -16.31 -4.75
N HIS A 316 31.14 -15.37 -4.90
CA HIS A 316 31.15 -14.14 -4.11
C HIS A 316 30.08 -13.12 -4.55
N ASN A 317 29.62 -13.19 -5.79
CA ASN A 317 28.58 -12.34 -6.40
C ASN A 317 27.20 -13.00 -6.41
N PHE A 318 26.86 -13.81 -5.41
CA PHE A 318 25.58 -14.55 -5.33
C PHE A 318 24.32 -13.66 -5.47
N SER A 319 24.41 -12.36 -5.17
CA SER A 319 23.34 -11.39 -5.39
C SER A 319 23.02 -11.17 -6.87
N GLU A 320 24.00 -11.32 -7.76
CA GLU A 320 23.79 -11.20 -9.22
C GLU A 320 23.02 -12.42 -9.76
N TYR A 321 23.29 -13.60 -9.23
CA TYR A 321 22.52 -14.81 -9.55
C TYR A 321 21.06 -14.69 -9.10
N PHE A 322 20.81 -14.07 -7.95
CA PHE A 322 19.46 -13.73 -7.53
C PHE A 322 18.75 -12.83 -8.55
N LEU A 323 19.43 -11.78 -9.03
CA LEU A 323 18.88 -10.85 -10.04
C LEU A 323 18.53 -11.57 -11.35
N VAL A 324 19.41 -12.45 -11.83
CA VAL A 324 19.15 -13.26 -13.03
C VAL A 324 17.83 -14.04 -12.89
N GLY A 325 17.64 -14.75 -11.77
CA GLY A 325 16.42 -15.51 -11.54
C GLY A 325 15.18 -14.61 -11.44
N MET A 326 15.27 -13.49 -10.72
CA MET A 326 14.17 -12.55 -10.49
C MET A 326 13.68 -11.91 -11.80
N PHE A 327 14.61 -11.51 -12.66
CA PHE A 327 14.32 -10.80 -13.90
C PHE A 327 14.12 -11.73 -15.11
N SER A 328 14.21 -13.05 -14.91
CA SER A 328 14.06 -14.04 -15.98
C SER A 328 12.68 -14.08 -16.67
N LEU A 329 11.66 -13.47 -16.07
CA LEU A 329 10.30 -13.36 -16.64
C LEU A 329 9.85 -11.89 -16.77
N ILE A 330 10.80 -10.95 -16.79
CA ILE A 330 10.44 -9.53 -16.70
C ILE A 330 9.68 -9.01 -17.91
N ASP A 331 9.96 -9.57 -19.09
CA ASP A 331 9.24 -9.28 -20.32
C ASP A 331 7.77 -9.71 -20.26
N THR A 332 7.51 -10.85 -19.61
CA THR A 332 6.16 -11.36 -19.35
C THR A 332 5.43 -10.45 -18.36
N LEU A 333 6.10 -10.03 -17.29
CA LEU A 333 5.52 -9.14 -16.27
C LEU A 333 5.19 -7.74 -16.83
N LEU A 334 6.09 -7.17 -17.64
CA LEU A 334 5.94 -5.81 -18.16
C LEU A 334 5.25 -5.75 -19.52
N GLN A 335 4.91 -6.91 -20.11
CA GLN A 335 4.36 -7.05 -21.47
C GLN A 335 5.14 -6.21 -22.50
N ARG A 336 6.47 -6.26 -22.40
CA ARG A 336 7.40 -5.49 -23.23
C ARG A 336 8.56 -6.38 -23.67
N PRO A 337 9.13 -6.14 -24.86
CA PRO A 337 10.30 -6.88 -25.31
C PRO A 337 11.46 -6.76 -24.32
N ILE A 338 12.06 -7.90 -23.95
CA ILE A 338 13.12 -7.99 -22.93
C ILE A 338 14.32 -7.08 -23.23
N ASN A 339 14.62 -6.89 -24.52
CA ASN A 339 15.71 -6.04 -24.98
C ASN A 339 15.52 -4.55 -24.66
N VAL A 340 14.27 -4.08 -24.66
CA VAL A 340 13.94 -2.69 -24.31
C VAL A 340 14.05 -2.48 -22.80
N ILE A 341 13.72 -3.52 -22.02
CA ILE A 341 13.74 -3.49 -20.55
C ILE A 341 15.19 -3.48 -20.05
N LEU A 342 16.02 -4.44 -20.49
CA LEU A 342 17.38 -4.61 -19.98
C LEU A 342 18.30 -3.42 -20.30
N GLN A 343 18.06 -2.69 -21.40
CA GLN A 343 18.81 -1.47 -21.72
C GLN A 343 18.60 -0.32 -20.73
N GLN A 344 17.53 -0.38 -19.93
CA GLN A 344 17.17 0.64 -18.95
C GLN A 344 17.66 0.28 -17.54
N LEU A 345 18.21 -0.93 -17.36
CA LEU A 345 18.63 -1.43 -16.06
C LEU A 345 20.16 -1.36 -15.94
N PRO A 346 20.69 -0.93 -14.78
CA PRO A 346 22.13 -0.81 -14.56
C PRO A 346 22.76 -2.16 -14.21
N PHE A 347 22.46 -3.21 -14.98
CA PHE A 347 23.00 -4.56 -14.78
C PHE A 347 24.36 -4.73 -15.44
N SER A 348 25.16 -5.67 -14.91
CA SER A 348 26.39 -6.10 -15.56
C SER A 348 26.09 -6.78 -16.90
N GLU A 349 27.07 -6.80 -17.81
CA GLU A 349 26.94 -7.49 -19.09
C GLU A 349 26.57 -8.96 -18.89
N ASP A 350 27.18 -9.64 -17.92
CA ASP A 350 26.89 -11.03 -17.60
C ASP A 350 25.41 -11.26 -17.23
N ILE A 351 24.80 -10.41 -16.38
CA ILE A 351 23.38 -10.53 -16.02
C ILE A 351 22.51 -10.32 -17.26
N THR A 352 22.77 -9.26 -18.02
CA THR A 352 22.01 -8.92 -19.22
C THR A 352 22.10 -10.05 -20.25
N ASP A 353 23.31 -10.53 -20.55
CA ASP A 353 23.56 -11.62 -21.50
C ASP A 353 22.87 -12.92 -21.08
N THR A 354 22.91 -13.25 -19.79
CA THR A 354 22.21 -14.44 -19.26
C THR A 354 20.71 -14.36 -19.49
N ILE A 355 20.09 -13.23 -19.16
CA ILE A 355 18.64 -13.04 -19.31
C ILE A 355 18.24 -13.00 -20.79
N PHE A 356 19.12 -12.52 -21.68
CA PHE A 356 18.94 -12.58 -23.12
C PHE A 356 19.02 -14.00 -23.71
N GLY A 357 19.52 -14.98 -22.95
CA GLY A 357 19.71 -16.36 -23.40
C GLY A 357 21.08 -16.61 -24.03
N HIS A 358 22.05 -15.71 -23.85
CA HIS A 358 23.44 -15.99 -24.16
C HIS A 358 24.05 -16.92 -23.09
N GLN A 359 25.11 -17.63 -23.47
CA GLN A 359 25.82 -18.54 -22.57
C GLN A 359 26.84 -17.76 -21.73
N THR A 360 26.61 -17.75 -20.42
CA THR A 360 27.45 -17.12 -19.40
C THR A 360 27.70 -18.09 -18.25
N GLU A 361 28.47 -17.67 -17.24
CA GLU A 361 28.64 -18.44 -16.01
C GLU A 361 27.34 -18.60 -15.20
N MET A 362 26.37 -17.70 -15.38
CA MET A 362 25.08 -17.72 -14.66
C MET A 362 24.01 -18.56 -15.38
N THR A 363 24.21 -18.86 -16.68
CA THR A 363 23.22 -19.60 -17.50
C THR A 363 22.83 -20.96 -16.90
N PRO A 364 23.76 -21.83 -16.45
CA PRO A 364 23.39 -23.12 -15.86
C PRO A 364 22.55 -22.98 -14.59
N TYR A 365 22.73 -21.89 -13.84
CA TYR A 365 21.98 -21.62 -12.61
C TYR A 365 20.55 -21.20 -12.92
N LEU A 366 20.36 -20.37 -13.95
CA LEU A 366 19.04 -19.98 -14.42
C LEU A 366 18.29 -21.17 -15.02
N GLU A 367 18.94 -21.94 -15.90
CA GLU A 367 18.37 -23.14 -16.52
C GLU A 367 17.99 -24.18 -15.45
N PHE A 368 18.85 -24.39 -14.45
CA PHE A 368 18.54 -25.30 -13.34
C PHE A 368 17.31 -24.82 -12.57
N SER A 369 17.18 -23.51 -12.30
CA SER A 369 16.01 -22.96 -11.61
C SER A 369 14.71 -23.15 -12.40
N ILE A 370 14.79 -23.07 -13.74
CA ILE A 370 13.66 -23.30 -14.65
C ILE A 370 13.27 -24.78 -14.65
N ALA A 371 14.25 -25.68 -14.78
CA ALA A 371 14.04 -27.12 -14.73
C ALA A 371 13.44 -27.55 -13.38
N LEU A 372 13.95 -26.98 -12.29
CA LEU A 372 13.49 -27.27 -10.93
C LEU A 372 12.03 -26.84 -10.74
N GLY A 373 11.66 -25.64 -11.18
CA GLY A 373 10.28 -25.16 -11.11
C GLY A 373 9.29 -25.97 -11.96
N LYS A 374 9.78 -26.67 -12.99
CA LYS A 374 8.98 -27.58 -13.84
C LYS A 374 9.03 -29.04 -13.39
N LEU A 375 9.84 -29.36 -12.37
CA LEU A 375 10.15 -30.73 -11.95
C LEU A 375 10.68 -31.60 -13.11
N ASP A 376 11.49 -31.00 -13.99
CA ASP A 376 12.08 -31.66 -15.16
C ASP A 376 13.37 -32.39 -14.77
N TRP A 377 13.21 -33.60 -14.22
CA TRP A 377 14.31 -34.43 -13.70
C TRP A 377 15.45 -34.71 -14.70
N PRO A 378 15.19 -35.06 -15.97
CA PRO A 378 16.27 -35.23 -16.95
C PRO A 378 17.18 -34.00 -17.08
N SER A 379 16.58 -32.80 -17.17
CA SER A 379 17.34 -31.54 -17.25
C SER A 379 18.09 -31.24 -15.95
N LEU A 380 17.50 -31.56 -14.79
CA LEU A 380 18.14 -31.40 -13.49
C LEU A 380 19.38 -32.30 -13.34
N GLU A 381 19.30 -33.55 -13.77
CA GLU A 381 20.42 -34.51 -13.74
C GLU A 381 21.58 -34.05 -14.63
N GLU A 382 21.28 -33.45 -15.78
CA GLU A 382 22.28 -32.88 -16.70
C GLU A 382 22.95 -31.60 -16.16
N LEU A 383 22.18 -30.74 -15.50
CA LEU A 383 22.63 -29.43 -15.01
C LEU A 383 23.29 -29.50 -13.62
N ALA A 384 22.94 -30.48 -12.78
CA ALA A 384 23.44 -30.60 -11.40
C ALA A 384 24.98 -30.57 -11.28
N PRO A 385 25.76 -31.25 -12.16
CA PRO A 385 27.22 -31.16 -12.12
C PRO A 385 27.75 -29.76 -12.43
N GLN A 386 27.04 -28.97 -13.24
CA GLN A 386 27.47 -27.63 -13.67
C GLN A 386 27.27 -26.57 -12.57
N VAL A 387 26.25 -26.76 -11.73
CA VAL A 387 25.96 -25.90 -10.57
C VAL A 387 26.49 -26.47 -9.26
N ASN A 388 27.21 -27.58 -9.31
CA ASN A 388 27.86 -28.26 -8.18
C ASN A 388 26.90 -28.58 -7.02
N ILE A 389 25.73 -29.16 -7.33
CA ILE A 389 24.75 -29.60 -6.33
C ILE A 389 24.57 -31.12 -6.35
N ASP A 390 24.36 -31.73 -5.19
CA ASP A 390 23.96 -33.13 -5.07
C ASP A 390 22.44 -33.26 -5.25
N LEU A 391 22.01 -34.22 -6.08
CA LEU A 391 20.61 -34.52 -6.34
C LEU A 391 19.82 -34.82 -5.06
N THR A 392 20.48 -35.33 -4.01
CA THR A 392 19.84 -35.62 -2.71
C THR A 392 19.36 -34.36 -1.97
N THR A 393 19.85 -33.18 -2.34
CA THR A 393 19.53 -31.89 -1.70
C THR A 393 18.49 -31.07 -2.46
N ILE A 394 18.06 -31.55 -3.63
CA ILE A 394 17.12 -30.83 -4.51
C ILE A 394 15.76 -30.61 -3.84
N ASP A 395 15.21 -31.63 -3.16
CA ASP A 395 13.92 -31.52 -2.49
C ASP A 395 13.92 -30.41 -1.41
N LEU A 396 15.00 -30.33 -0.62
CA LEU A 396 15.17 -29.28 0.37
C LEU A 396 15.27 -27.90 -0.29
N LEU A 397 16.07 -27.78 -1.35
CA LEU A 397 16.22 -26.51 -2.09
C LEU A 397 14.88 -26.06 -2.68
N TYR A 398 14.10 -26.97 -3.26
CA TYR A 398 12.77 -26.70 -3.82
C TYR A 398 11.83 -26.17 -2.74
N HIS A 399 11.71 -26.88 -1.62
CA HIS A 399 10.81 -26.49 -0.54
C HIS A 399 11.19 -25.16 0.08
N GLU A 400 12.48 -24.93 0.36
CA GLU A 400 12.95 -23.65 0.90
C GLU A 400 12.70 -22.48 -0.06
N ALA A 401 12.95 -22.67 -1.36
CA ALA A 401 12.72 -21.64 -2.36
C ALA A 401 11.24 -21.35 -2.58
N MET A 402 10.39 -22.39 -2.55
CA MET A 402 8.94 -22.25 -2.70
C MET A 402 8.32 -21.57 -1.49
N GLU A 403 8.63 -22.03 -0.28
CA GLU A 403 8.16 -21.40 0.96
C GLU A 403 8.62 -19.94 1.06
N TRP A 404 9.86 -19.66 0.62
CA TRP A 404 10.37 -18.29 0.56
C TRP A 404 9.62 -17.43 -0.45
N ALA A 405 9.28 -17.96 -1.62
CA ALA A 405 8.52 -17.25 -2.64
C ALA A 405 7.07 -16.99 -2.20
N GLU A 406 6.42 -17.97 -1.55
CA GLU A 406 5.06 -17.85 -1.01
C GLU A 406 4.96 -16.84 0.13
N LYS A 407 5.90 -16.84 1.08
CA LYS A 407 5.94 -15.83 2.15
C LYS A 407 6.33 -14.44 1.66
N SER A 408 6.87 -14.35 0.45
CA SER A 408 7.39 -13.13 -0.13
C SER A 408 6.36 -12.33 -0.91
N PHE A 409 5.18 -12.91 -1.17
CA PHE A 409 4.11 -12.36 -1.99
C PHE A 409 2.75 -12.48 -1.30
#